data_AF-A0A7W0RBU4-F1
#
_entry.id   AF-A0A7W0RBU4-F1
#
_cell.length_a   1.000
_cell.length_b   1.000
_cell.length_c   1.000
_cell.angle_alpha   90.00
_cell.angle_beta   90.00
_cell.angle_gamma   90.00
#
_symmetry.space_group_name_H-M   'P 1'
#
loop_
_entity.id
_entity.type
_entity.pdbx_description
1 polymer ?
#
loop_
_entity_poly.entity_id
_entity_poly.type
_entity_poly.pdbx_seq_one_letter_code
_entity_poly.pdbx_strand_id
1 'polypeptide(L)'
;IALGGSSYAVSRIDGEQLKNRTVAGKKLKRDTLGGVTIKESRLGKVRRARRADRADTLQGFVPGQFKLRCPPDTKYVSGVCIERNPRPPAPYGVGRVECDSDNRRLASYQELAEIVDDSDIPFAPGGELAAEVYPPSSGDTPNALVVTTVGGGVSTTPDTFAGRRAFRCVAYPIN
;
A
#
# COMPACT_ATOMS: atom_id res chain seq x y z
N ILE A 1 -1.93 -40.95 -65.90
CA ILE A 1 -2.31 -40.52 -64.52
C ILE A 1 -2.30 -41.76 -63.64
N ALA A 2 -1.20 -41.98 -62.90
CA ALA A 2 -1.11 -43.04 -61.89
C ALA A 2 -1.43 -42.40 -60.53
N LEU A 3 -2.72 -42.34 -60.21
CA LEU A 3 -3.19 -42.03 -58.85
C LEU A 3 -3.09 -43.36 -58.09
N GLY A 4 -2.10 -43.55 -57.23
CA GLY A 4 -2.10 -42.96 -55.90
C GLY A 4 -2.42 -44.05 -54.87
N GLY A 5 -1.56 -45.06 -54.74
CA GLY A 5 -1.73 -46.17 -53.79
C GLY A 5 -1.63 -45.75 -52.32
N SER A 6 -1.07 -44.56 -52.05
CA SER A 6 -1.05 -43.93 -50.73
C SER A 6 -2.40 -43.32 -50.34
N SER A 7 -3.33 -43.12 -51.27
CA SER A 7 -4.63 -42.51 -51.01
C SER A 7 -5.64 -43.47 -50.38
N TYR A 8 -5.50 -44.79 -50.61
CA TYR A 8 -6.49 -45.79 -50.15
C TYR A 8 -6.36 -46.15 -48.66
N ALA A 9 -5.21 -45.86 -48.04
CA ALA A 9 -5.00 -46.14 -46.62
C ALA A 9 -5.53 -45.05 -45.68
N VAL A 10 -5.67 -43.80 -46.17
CA VAL A 10 -6.11 -42.66 -45.35
C VAL A 10 -7.63 -42.71 -45.08
N SER A 11 -8.42 -43.33 -45.96
CA SER A 11 -9.88 -43.43 -45.81
C SER A 11 -10.37 -44.60 -44.96
N ARG A 12 -9.48 -45.48 -44.47
CA ARG A 12 -9.86 -46.73 -43.76
C ARG A 12 -9.46 -46.80 -42.28
N ILE A 13 -8.61 -45.90 -41.80
CA ILE A 13 -8.18 -45.86 -40.39
C ILE A 13 -8.92 -44.72 -39.72
N ASP A 14 -9.97 -45.05 -38.97
CA ASP A 14 -10.70 -44.13 -38.10
C ASP A 14 -10.26 -44.28 -36.63
N GLY A 15 -10.78 -43.41 -35.77
CA GLY A 15 -10.50 -43.46 -34.34
C GLY A 15 -11.09 -44.69 -33.63
N GLU A 16 -12.08 -45.36 -34.22
CA GLU A 16 -12.77 -46.51 -33.62
C GLU A 16 -11.92 -47.79 -33.68
N GLN A 17 -11.06 -47.90 -34.69
CA GLN A 17 -10.09 -48.98 -34.81
C GLN A 17 -8.88 -48.82 -33.87
N LEU A 18 -8.71 -47.64 -33.25
CA LEU A 18 -7.62 -47.40 -32.31
C LEU A 18 -7.97 -47.95 -30.93
N LYS A 19 -7.14 -48.88 -30.45
CA LYS A 19 -7.24 -49.38 -29.08
C LYS A 19 -6.85 -48.28 -28.09
N ASN A 20 -7.53 -48.28 -26.95
CA ASN A 20 -7.22 -47.34 -25.88
C ASN A 20 -5.75 -47.42 -25.45
N ARG A 21 -5.09 -46.25 -25.33
CA ARG A 21 -3.68 -46.09 -24.90
C ARG A 21 -2.63 -46.68 -25.85
N THR A 22 -2.93 -46.97 -27.12
CA THR A 22 -1.94 -47.51 -28.06
C THR A 22 -1.24 -46.48 -28.94
N VAL A 23 -1.70 -45.23 -28.96
CA VAL A 23 -1.05 -44.14 -29.70
C VAL A 23 0.12 -43.60 -28.89
N ALA A 24 1.34 -43.81 -29.38
CA ALA A 24 2.53 -43.26 -28.74
C ALA A 24 2.58 -41.73 -28.86
N GLY A 25 3.00 -41.02 -27.81
CA GLY A 25 3.06 -39.56 -27.80
C GLY A 25 3.89 -38.95 -28.94
N LYS A 26 4.95 -39.62 -29.42
CA LYS A 26 5.75 -39.18 -30.59
C LYS A 26 4.97 -39.14 -31.91
N LYS A 27 3.79 -39.76 -31.97
CA LYS A 27 2.88 -39.77 -33.13
C LYS A 27 1.81 -38.68 -33.04
N LEU A 28 1.73 -37.97 -31.91
CA LEU A 28 0.86 -36.82 -31.75
C LEU A 28 1.63 -35.56 -32.16
N LYS A 29 0.97 -34.66 -32.89
CA LYS A 29 1.51 -33.34 -33.17
C LYS A 29 1.54 -32.53 -31.87
N ARG A 30 2.52 -31.64 -31.73
CA ARG A 30 2.60 -30.71 -30.58
C ARG A 30 1.31 -29.90 -30.47
N ASP A 31 0.89 -29.63 -29.24
CA ASP A 31 -0.29 -28.81 -28.90
C ASP A 31 -1.63 -29.34 -29.45
N THR A 32 -1.69 -30.63 -29.82
CA THR A 32 -2.95 -31.27 -30.28
C THR A 32 -3.82 -31.76 -29.12
N LEU A 33 -3.24 -31.96 -27.93
CA LEU A 33 -3.97 -32.24 -26.71
C LEU A 33 -4.08 -30.94 -25.89
N GLY A 34 -5.24 -30.29 -25.95
CA GLY A 34 -5.54 -29.09 -25.16
C GLY A 34 -6.50 -29.35 -23.99
N GLY A 35 -6.90 -28.29 -23.29
CA GLY A 35 -7.76 -28.35 -22.09
C GLY A 35 -9.18 -28.91 -22.30
N VAL A 36 -9.63 -29.08 -23.55
CA VAL A 36 -10.89 -29.78 -23.88
C VAL A 36 -10.73 -31.30 -23.75
N THR A 37 -9.57 -31.83 -24.14
CA THR A 37 -9.27 -33.27 -24.12
C THR A 37 -8.62 -33.70 -22.81
N ILE A 38 -7.81 -32.81 -22.22
CA ILE A 38 -7.15 -33.04 -20.94
C ILE A 38 -7.86 -32.19 -19.89
N LYS A 39 -8.40 -32.84 -18.85
CA LYS A 39 -8.91 -32.14 -17.68
C LYS A 39 -7.74 -31.63 -16.84
N GLU A 40 -7.18 -30.49 -17.24
CA GLU A 40 -5.98 -29.90 -16.64
C GLU A 40 -6.12 -29.67 -15.14
N SER A 41 -7.34 -29.37 -14.65
CA SER A 41 -7.63 -29.25 -13.21
C SER A 41 -7.45 -30.54 -12.39
N ARG A 42 -7.35 -31.70 -13.04
CA ARG A 42 -7.02 -32.98 -12.40
C ARG A 42 -5.54 -33.35 -12.51
N LEU A 43 -4.75 -32.59 -13.28
CA LEU A 43 -3.31 -32.83 -13.34
C LEU A 43 -2.69 -32.40 -12.02
N GLY A 44 -1.88 -33.30 -11.45
CA GLY A 44 -1.07 -32.96 -10.29
C GLY A 44 -0.08 -31.84 -10.63
N LYS A 45 0.30 -31.10 -9.60
CA LYS A 45 1.28 -30.02 -9.68
C LYS A 45 2.59 -30.49 -10.34
N VAL A 46 3.05 -29.78 -11.36
CA VAL A 46 4.31 -30.09 -12.04
C VAL A 46 5.47 -29.94 -11.04
N ARG A 47 6.25 -31.00 -10.84
CA ARG A 47 7.33 -31.05 -9.83
C ARG A 47 8.42 -29.98 -10.01
N ARG A 48 8.57 -29.42 -11.22
CA ARG A 48 9.46 -28.29 -11.55
C ARG A 48 8.83 -26.90 -11.36
N ALA A 49 7.52 -26.83 -11.14
CA ALA A 49 6.82 -25.58 -10.83
C ALA A 49 6.96 -25.15 -9.35
N ARG A 50 8.01 -25.60 -8.64
CA ARG A 50 8.37 -25.09 -7.29
C ARG A 50 8.57 -23.57 -7.26
N ARG A 51 8.85 -22.95 -8.40
CA ARG A 51 8.93 -21.48 -8.54
C ARG A 51 7.55 -20.81 -8.68
N ALA A 52 6.53 -21.52 -9.18
CA ALA A 52 5.17 -21.00 -9.25
C ALA A 52 4.57 -20.80 -7.84
N ASP A 53 5.02 -21.60 -6.87
CA ASP A 53 4.68 -21.44 -5.44
C ASP A 53 5.35 -20.25 -4.76
N ARG A 54 6.18 -19.53 -5.51
CA ARG A 54 6.76 -18.26 -5.07
C ARG A 54 6.27 -17.10 -5.94
N ALA A 55 5.30 -17.34 -6.83
CA ALA A 55 4.71 -16.25 -7.62
C ALA A 55 3.90 -15.29 -6.74
N ASP A 56 3.43 -15.78 -5.59
CA ASP A 56 2.74 -15.02 -4.55
C ASP A 56 3.68 -14.40 -3.51
N THR A 57 4.99 -14.64 -3.59
CA THR A 57 5.96 -14.11 -2.62
C THR A 57 7.12 -13.39 -3.30
N LEU A 58 7.40 -12.16 -2.86
CA LEU A 58 8.59 -11.43 -3.28
C LEU A 58 9.70 -11.73 -2.28
N GLN A 59 10.75 -12.44 -2.70
CA GLN A 59 11.85 -12.87 -1.82
C GLN A 59 11.39 -13.69 -0.59
N GLY A 60 10.27 -14.41 -0.70
CA GLY A 60 9.69 -15.19 0.41
C GLY A 60 8.77 -14.39 1.33
N PHE A 61 8.55 -13.11 1.04
CA PHE A 61 7.57 -12.28 1.75
C PHE A 61 6.23 -12.26 1.00
N VAL A 62 5.13 -12.44 1.73
CA VAL A 62 3.77 -12.32 1.17
C VAL A 62 3.40 -10.86 0.96
N PRO A 63 2.45 -10.51 0.06
CA PRO A 63 2.10 -9.11 -0.24
C PRO A 63 1.66 -8.31 0.99
N GLY A 64 1.05 -8.98 1.98
CA GLY A 64 0.64 -8.36 3.24
C GLY A 64 1.80 -7.85 4.12
N GLN A 65 3.03 -8.31 3.88
CA GLN A 65 4.25 -7.81 4.53
C GLN A 65 4.83 -6.57 3.84
N PHE A 66 4.23 -6.13 2.73
CA PHE A 66 4.58 -4.88 2.04
C PHE A 66 3.54 -3.78 2.28
N LYS A 67 2.59 -4.02 3.19
CA LYS A 67 1.58 -3.03 3.54
C LYS A 67 2.17 -2.08 4.56
N LEU A 68 2.16 -0.79 4.24
CA LEU A 68 2.48 0.28 5.19
C LEU A 68 1.62 0.13 6.44
N ARG A 69 2.27 0.11 7.59
CA ARG A 69 1.66 0.06 8.92
C ARG A 69 2.01 1.32 9.67
N CYS A 70 1.01 1.82 10.38
CA CYS A 70 1.19 2.91 11.30
C CYS A 70 1.42 2.39 12.73
N PRO A 71 2.26 3.07 13.53
CA PRO A 71 2.35 2.79 14.96
C PRO A 71 0.99 2.82 15.65
N PRO A 72 0.84 2.21 16.84
CA PRO A 72 -0.35 2.36 17.67
C PRO A 72 -0.74 3.84 17.85
N ASP A 73 -2.04 4.09 17.98
CA ASP A 73 -2.64 5.42 18.19
C ASP A 73 -2.42 6.44 17.07
N THR A 74 -2.02 5.98 15.89
CA THR A 74 -1.90 6.82 14.69
C THR A 74 -2.81 6.34 13.55
N LYS A 75 -3.07 7.22 12.57
CA LYS A 75 -3.82 6.93 11.34
C LYS A 75 -2.96 7.30 10.13
N TYR A 76 -3.02 6.49 9.08
CA TYR A 76 -2.30 6.77 7.84
C TYR A 76 -3.02 7.88 7.06
N VAL A 77 -2.35 9.01 6.87
CA VAL A 77 -2.87 10.21 6.20
C VAL A 77 -1.72 10.89 5.46
N SER A 78 -1.93 11.35 4.21
CA SER A 78 -0.92 12.03 3.39
C SER A 78 0.48 11.36 3.33
N GLY A 79 0.57 10.04 3.43
CA GLY A 79 1.86 9.34 3.41
C GLY A 79 2.60 9.25 4.76
N VAL A 80 1.99 9.76 5.83
CA VAL A 80 2.51 9.68 7.21
C VAL A 80 1.50 9.03 8.14
N CYS A 81 1.93 8.77 9.37
CA CYS A 81 1.11 8.24 10.45
C CYS A 81 0.90 9.33 11.50
N ILE A 82 -0.27 9.97 11.46
CA ILE A 82 -0.63 11.08 12.36
C ILE A 82 -1.33 10.58 13.61
N GLU A 83 -1.01 11.15 14.77
CA GLU A 83 -1.67 10.84 16.04
C GLU A 83 -3.18 11.10 15.98
N ARG A 84 -3.97 10.16 16.51
CA ARG A 84 -5.44 10.26 16.53
C ARG A 84 -5.97 11.27 17.53
N ASN A 85 -5.24 11.48 18.63
CA ASN A 85 -5.57 12.47 19.65
C ASN A 85 -4.52 13.58 19.68
N PRO A 86 -4.94 14.84 19.86
CA PRO A 86 -4.00 15.94 20.00
C PRO A 86 -3.35 15.88 21.38
N ARG A 87 -2.06 16.24 21.44
CA ARG A 87 -1.32 16.44 22.69
C ARG A 87 -1.73 17.77 23.35
N PRO A 88 -1.53 17.91 24.66
CA PRO A 88 -1.87 19.13 25.39
C PRO A 88 -1.18 20.39 24.82
N PRO A 89 -1.74 21.59 25.02
CA PRO A 89 -1.14 22.80 24.49
C PRO A 89 0.27 23.09 24.99
N ALA A 90 1.21 23.31 24.07
CA ALA A 90 2.60 23.66 24.35
C ALA A 90 3.10 24.79 23.42
N PRO A 91 4.17 25.53 23.79
CA PRO A 91 4.92 26.36 22.85
C PRO A 91 5.43 25.51 21.67
N TYR A 92 5.60 26.12 20.50
CA TYR A 92 6.07 25.42 19.30
C TYR A 92 7.39 24.69 19.51
N GLY A 93 8.37 25.36 20.13
CA GLY A 93 9.67 24.76 20.39
C GLY A 93 9.59 23.52 21.28
N VAL A 94 8.68 23.54 22.27
CA VAL A 94 8.44 22.41 23.18
C VAL A 94 7.75 21.27 22.41
N GLY A 95 6.67 21.55 21.69
CA GLY A 95 5.97 20.53 20.90
C GLY A 95 6.88 19.86 19.85
N ARG A 96 7.76 20.63 19.21
CA ARG A 96 8.76 20.10 18.27
C ARG A 96 9.73 19.14 18.96
N VAL A 97 10.29 19.52 20.11
CA VAL A 97 11.24 18.69 20.87
C VAL A 97 10.57 17.43 21.40
N GLU A 98 9.32 17.53 21.87
CA GLU A 98 8.56 16.36 22.32
C GLU A 98 8.33 15.37 21.18
N CYS A 99 7.91 15.83 20.00
CA CYS A 99 7.78 14.94 18.84
C CYS A 99 9.12 14.32 18.44
N ASP A 100 10.19 15.10 18.42
CA ASP A 100 11.53 14.62 18.05
C ASP A 100 12.03 13.53 19.01
N SER A 101 11.73 13.66 20.31
CA SER A 101 12.08 12.67 21.33
C SER A 101 11.42 11.30 21.11
N ASP A 102 10.28 11.28 20.41
CA ASP A 102 9.55 10.07 20.01
C ASP A 102 9.97 9.55 18.61
N ASN A 103 11.03 10.11 18.01
CA ASN A 103 11.39 9.92 16.59
C ASN A 103 10.25 10.29 15.62
N ARG A 104 9.52 11.35 15.96
CA ARG A 104 8.43 11.92 15.17
C ARG A 104 8.72 13.37 14.84
N ARG A 105 7.86 14.00 14.06
CA ARG A 105 7.88 15.45 13.85
C ARG A 105 6.49 16.03 14.07
N LEU A 106 6.40 17.36 14.20
CA LEU A 106 5.12 18.04 14.13
C LEU A 106 4.44 17.75 12.78
N ALA A 107 3.12 17.63 12.80
CA ALA A 107 2.30 17.56 11.60
C ALA A 107 2.44 18.83 10.77
N SER A 108 2.50 18.70 9.44
CA SER A 108 2.46 19.85 8.52
C SER A 108 1.06 20.43 8.42
N TYR A 109 0.95 21.63 7.82
CA TYR A 109 -0.34 22.20 7.47
C TYR A 109 -1.17 21.24 6.63
N GLN A 110 -0.57 20.62 5.61
CA GLN A 110 -1.30 19.74 4.70
C GLN A 110 -1.81 18.48 5.42
N GLU A 111 -1.00 17.89 6.29
CA GLU A 111 -1.40 16.73 7.08
C GLU A 111 -2.53 17.07 8.05
N LEU A 112 -2.43 18.21 8.72
CA LEU A 112 -3.48 18.70 9.61
C LEU A 112 -4.74 19.06 8.84
N ALA A 113 -4.63 19.64 7.63
CA ALA A 113 -5.75 20.01 6.78
C ALA A 113 -6.49 18.79 6.18
N GLU A 114 -5.80 17.65 6.01
CA GLU A 114 -6.41 16.41 5.49
C GLU A 114 -7.19 15.64 6.55
N ILE A 115 -6.84 15.73 7.84
CA ILE A 115 -7.57 15.06 8.93
C ILE A 115 -8.83 15.80 9.37
N VAL A 116 -9.07 16.95 8.78
CA VAL A 116 -10.04 17.90 9.28
C VAL A 116 -11.48 17.38 9.19
N ASP A 117 -11.84 16.72 8.11
CA ASP A 117 -13.17 16.14 7.91
C ASP A 117 -13.29 14.69 8.42
N ASP A 118 -12.26 14.20 9.12
CA ASP A 118 -12.21 12.83 9.59
C ASP A 118 -12.92 12.69 10.94
N SER A 119 -14.09 12.04 10.95
CA SER A 119 -14.86 11.81 12.18
C SER A 119 -14.12 10.99 13.24
N ASP A 120 -13.07 10.26 12.86
CA ASP A 120 -12.25 9.48 13.79
C ASP A 120 -11.14 10.30 14.46
N ILE A 121 -10.88 11.54 14.01
CA ILE A 121 -9.78 12.39 14.48
C ILE A 121 -10.36 13.74 14.94
N PRO A 122 -10.62 13.91 16.25
CA PRO A 122 -11.19 15.15 16.75
C PRO A 122 -10.19 16.29 16.63
N PHE A 123 -10.57 17.42 16.03
CA PHE A 123 -9.72 18.61 15.97
C PHE A 123 -9.70 19.37 17.29
N ALA A 124 -8.52 19.78 17.76
CA ALA A 124 -8.40 20.45 19.06
C ALA A 124 -9.10 21.83 19.09
N PRO A 125 -9.87 22.16 20.15
CA PRO A 125 -10.41 23.49 20.34
C PRO A 125 -9.31 24.56 20.38
N GLY A 126 -9.48 25.65 19.63
CA GLY A 126 -8.49 26.74 19.55
C GLY A 126 -7.34 26.49 18.57
N GLY A 127 -7.34 25.34 17.89
CA GLY A 127 -6.42 25.00 16.82
C GLY A 127 -5.19 24.21 17.26
N GLU A 128 -4.49 23.68 16.25
CA GLU A 128 -3.31 22.83 16.41
C GLU A 128 -2.08 23.45 15.73
N LEU A 129 -0.92 23.32 16.38
CA LEU A 129 0.37 23.74 15.82
C LEU A 129 0.72 22.88 14.60
N ALA A 130 1.10 23.55 13.52
CA ALA A 130 1.73 22.93 12.38
C ALA A 130 3.25 23.07 12.45
N ALA A 131 3.98 22.28 11.64
CA ALA A 131 5.44 22.29 11.58
C ALA A 131 6.01 23.61 11.04
N GLU A 132 5.21 24.34 10.25
CA GLU A 132 5.59 25.57 9.57
C GLU A 132 5.74 26.75 10.55
N VAL A 133 6.79 27.54 10.32
CA VAL A 133 7.08 28.77 11.05
C VAL A 133 7.30 29.92 10.10
N TYR A 134 6.99 31.12 10.57
CA TYR A 134 7.20 32.39 9.88
C TYR A 134 8.17 33.26 10.69
N PRO A 135 8.84 34.21 10.02
CA PRO A 135 9.64 35.21 10.72
C PRO A 135 8.82 35.93 11.82
N PRO A 136 9.48 36.35 12.90
CA PRO A 136 8.85 37.22 13.90
C PRO A 136 8.26 38.46 13.23
N SER A 137 7.05 38.84 13.64
CA SER A 137 6.47 40.15 13.31
C SER A 137 7.10 41.28 14.14
N SER A 138 7.67 40.94 15.29
CA SER A 138 8.48 41.80 16.16
C SER A 138 9.30 40.93 17.13
N GLY A 139 10.53 41.33 17.45
CA GLY A 139 11.43 40.56 18.32
C GLY A 139 12.12 39.39 17.62
N ASP A 140 12.62 38.42 18.40
CA ASP A 140 13.44 37.30 17.92
C ASP A 140 12.69 35.94 17.92
N THR A 141 11.44 35.92 18.38
CA THR A 141 10.67 34.67 18.54
C THR A 141 9.87 34.35 17.27
N PRO A 142 10.07 33.18 16.64
CA PRO A 142 9.33 32.83 15.44
C PRO A 142 7.83 32.68 15.72
N ASN A 143 7.04 32.90 14.67
CA ASN A 143 5.59 32.68 14.70
C ASN A 143 5.29 31.30 14.10
N ALA A 144 4.69 30.40 14.87
CA ALA A 144 4.23 29.11 14.37
C ALA A 144 2.87 29.22 13.68
N LEU A 145 2.68 28.45 12.61
CA LEU A 145 1.38 28.30 11.97
C LEU A 145 0.45 27.48 12.87
N VAL A 146 -0.80 27.92 12.99
CA VAL A 146 -1.86 27.22 13.71
C VAL A 146 -3.01 26.98 12.76
N VAL A 147 -3.38 25.72 12.56
CA VAL A 147 -4.62 25.37 11.88
C VAL A 147 -5.75 25.55 12.90
N THR A 148 -6.77 26.33 12.59
CA THR A 148 -7.77 26.78 13.56
C THR A 148 -9.17 26.25 13.31
N THR A 149 -9.47 25.82 12.08
CA THR A 149 -10.82 25.41 11.73
C THR A 149 -10.85 24.15 10.89
N VAL A 150 -12.07 23.60 10.82
CA VAL A 150 -12.41 22.45 10.01
C VAL A 150 -12.41 22.77 8.50
N GLY A 151 -12.10 24.00 8.09
CA GLY A 151 -12.00 24.38 6.68
C GLY A 151 -10.57 24.67 6.22
N GLY A 152 -9.55 24.32 7.02
CA GLY A 152 -8.16 24.72 6.77
C GLY A 152 -7.91 26.20 7.09
N GLY A 153 -8.74 26.81 7.95
CA GLY A 153 -8.48 28.15 8.46
C GLY A 153 -7.16 28.18 9.22
N VAL A 154 -6.40 29.26 9.06
CA VAL A 154 -5.07 29.40 9.68
C VAL A 154 -4.94 30.68 10.47
N SER A 155 -4.09 30.64 11.48
CA SER A 155 -3.58 31.81 12.20
C SER A 155 -2.10 31.60 12.52
N THR A 156 -1.47 32.58 13.14
CA THR A 156 -0.10 32.42 13.65
C THR A 156 -0.05 32.73 15.14
N THR A 157 0.92 32.13 15.83
CA THR A 157 1.12 32.34 17.26
C THR A 157 2.62 32.38 17.58
N PRO A 158 3.08 33.27 18.47
CA PRO A 158 4.50 33.34 18.80
C PRO A 158 4.92 32.11 19.62
N ASP A 159 6.15 31.62 19.41
CA ASP A 159 6.73 30.50 20.17
C ASP A 159 7.01 30.88 21.64
N THR A 160 5.93 30.98 22.42
CA THR A 160 5.92 31.44 23.81
C THR A 160 4.87 30.65 24.59
N PHE A 161 4.93 30.73 25.92
CA PHE A 161 3.94 30.11 26.79
C PHE A 161 2.52 30.63 26.56
N ALA A 162 2.35 31.90 26.19
CA ALA A 162 1.05 32.50 25.87
C ALA A 162 0.53 32.04 24.49
N GLY A 163 1.44 31.76 23.55
CA GLY A 163 1.14 31.24 22.22
C GLY A 163 0.90 29.74 22.16
N ARG A 164 0.86 29.04 23.29
CA ARG A 164 0.71 27.58 23.29
C ARG A 164 -0.56 27.13 22.57
N ARG A 165 -0.43 26.06 21.79
CA ARG A 165 -1.56 25.39 21.10
C ARG A 165 -1.36 23.89 21.19
N ALA A 166 -2.47 23.17 21.09
CA ALA A 166 -2.42 21.71 20.99
C ALA A 166 -1.61 21.32 19.76
N PHE A 167 -1.10 20.10 19.71
CA PHE A 167 -0.28 19.67 18.58
C PHE A 167 -0.35 18.15 18.42
N ARG A 168 0.12 17.67 17.27
CA ARG A 168 0.24 16.24 17.00
C ARG A 168 1.61 15.96 16.43
N CYS A 169 2.07 14.77 16.75
CA CYS A 169 3.24 14.21 16.11
C CYS A 169 2.83 13.30 14.96
N VAL A 170 3.65 13.27 13.92
CA VAL A 170 3.55 12.33 12.81
C VAL A 170 4.80 11.46 12.75
N ALA A 171 4.58 10.17 12.51
CA ALA A 171 5.64 9.19 12.28
C ALA A 171 5.64 8.77 10.81
N TYR A 172 6.78 8.29 10.32
CA TYR A 172 6.81 7.61 9.02
C TYR A 172 6.20 6.20 9.16
N PRO A 173 5.42 5.74 8.16
CA PRO A 173 4.92 4.39 8.15
C PRO A 173 6.07 3.39 8.05
N ILE A 174 5.91 2.24 8.68
CA ILE A 174 6.85 1.12 8.64
C ILE A 174 6.27 -0.02 7.81
N ASN A 175 7.13 -0.90 7.30
CA ASN A 175 6.72 -2.07 6.53
C ASN A 175 6.82 -3.35 7.37
#